data_AF-A0AAQ3RNL3-F1
#
_entry.id   AF-A0AAQ3RNL3-F1
#
_cell.length_a   1.000
_cell.length_b   1.000
_cell.length_c   1.000
_cell.angle_alpha   90.00
_cell.angle_beta   90.00
_cell.angle_gamma   90.00
#
_symmetry.space_group_name_H-M   'P 1'
#
loop_
_entity.id
_entity.type
_entity.pdbx_description
1 polymer ?
#
loop_
_entity_poly.entity_id
_entity_poly.type
_entity_poly.pdbx_seq_one_letter_code
_entity_poly.pdbx_strand_id
1 'polypeptide(L)'
;MSWRKLMEMKLLQMLNSDLGERKKWKKKIGEGRCYVGDGGWKKKGAFCCAHTVLEMNYTEQQLTAAVVSHELRPVLATEDLGIPSRLLSMINKCWDGNPNNRPTFDEIVKELDLILEHCKLKKEEDIYVRPVNLHVDQPVDNTEHLQAYQESFSWSTRGEHLTATSANNSDLITTCEFYDKPSVYHPILSWGSYATCGRREAMEDTHFILPRICDEKDVYAFGIFDGHRGAAAAEFSSRAVPAVLQTSGFMGSPANALVEAFIRTDAAFRKELDSYRKSNRCIQKDWHPGCTAIAALIVRNKIFVANVGDCRAIICRAGNPISLSKDHVASCPQERERVIRQGGHVHWQVDTWRVGLPALQVTRSIGDDDLKPAVTAEPEITENTLCPDDEFLVMASDGLWDVISSTEVINIIKDTVKEPGMCSKRLATEAVERGSKDNITVIVVFLRPVSTAERIY
;
A
#
# COMPACT_ATOMS: atom_id res chain seq x y z
N MET A 1 13.39 12.96 -10.66
CA MET A 1 13.56 11.71 -11.42
C MET A 1 14.21 12.00 -12.75
N SER A 2 15.38 11.42 -13.00
CA SER A 2 16.19 11.57 -14.21
C SER A 2 16.34 10.19 -14.87
N TRP A 3 16.11 10.12 -16.19
CA TRP A 3 16.48 9.10 -17.19
C TRP A 3 16.22 7.59 -16.95
N ARG A 4 16.10 7.12 -15.71
CA ARG A 4 15.92 5.69 -15.37
C ARG A 4 14.45 5.26 -15.28
N LYS A 5 13.51 6.15 -14.97
CA LYS A 5 12.06 5.84 -15.05
C LYS A 5 11.59 5.55 -16.48
N LEU A 6 12.28 6.12 -17.47
CA LEU A 6 12.10 5.87 -18.90
C LEU A 6 12.54 4.46 -19.35
N MET A 7 13.38 3.76 -18.57
CA MET A 7 13.93 2.44 -18.93
C MET A 7 13.03 1.26 -18.50
N GLU A 8 12.11 1.47 -17.54
CA GLU A 8 11.23 0.40 -17.04
C GLU A 8 9.86 0.37 -17.74
N MET A 9 9.41 1.49 -18.34
CA MET A 9 8.38 1.44 -19.38
C MET A 9 8.77 0.49 -20.53
N LYS A 10 10.07 0.36 -20.79
CA LYS A 10 10.70 -0.54 -21.79
C LYS A 10 10.52 -2.04 -21.49
N LEU A 11 10.10 -2.43 -20.28
CA LEU A 11 9.89 -3.84 -19.89
C LEU A 11 8.41 -4.27 -19.99
N LEU A 12 7.48 -3.32 -19.97
CA LEU A 12 6.05 -3.58 -20.15
C LEU A 12 5.73 -4.02 -21.60
N GLN A 13 6.55 -3.61 -22.56
CA GLN A 13 6.53 -4.12 -23.93
C GLN A 13 7.03 -5.57 -24.06
N MET A 14 7.76 -6.11 -23.07
CA MET A 14 8.29 -7.48 -23.07
C MET A 14 7.20 -8.55 -22.88
N LEU A 15 6.00 -8.16 -22.42
CA LEU A 15 4.91 -9.09 -22.05
C LEU A 15 3.93 -9.39 -23.20
N ASN A 16 4.10 -8.76 -24.36
CA ASN A 16 3.27 -8.97 -25.56
C ASN A 16 3.82 -10.04 -26.54
N SER A 17 4.77 -10.91 -26.15
CA SER A 17 5.39 -11.90 -27.06
C SER A 17 5.12 -13.39 -26.71
N ASP A 18 5.05 -14.19 -27.78
CA ASP A 18 4.55 -15.58 -27.85
C ASP A 18 5.57 -16.68 -27.43
N LEU A 19 5.08 -17.91 -27.25
CA LEU A 19 5.66 -19.11 -26.63
C LEU A 19 7.06 -19.57 -27.10
N GLY A 20 7.54 -19.13 -28.27
CA GLY A 20 8.84 -19.53 -28.84
C GLY A 20 10.07 -18.91 -28.15
N GLU A 21 9.98 -17.68 -27.64
CA GLU A 21 11.12 -16.98 -27.03
C GLU A 21 11.36 -17.36 -25.56
N ARG A 22 10.36 -17.93 -24.88
CA ARG A 22 10.43 -18.37 -23.47
C ARG A 22 11.46 -19.49 -23.24
N LYS A 23 11.86 -20.24 -24.27
CA LYS A 23 12.84 -21.35 -24.17
C LYS A 23 14.32 -20.89 -24.23
N LYS A 24 14.63 -19.75 -24.85
CA LYS A 24 16.00 -19.19 -24.89
C LYS A 24 16.40 -18.53 -23.56
N TRP A 25 15.45 -17.89 -22.88
CA TRP A 25 15.65 -17.24 -21.58
C TRP A 25 15.86 -18.25 -20.43
N LYS A 26 15.24 -19.43 -20.50
CA LYS A 26 15.41 -20.53 -19.53
C LYS A 26 16.86 -21.06 -19.41
N LYS A 27 17.75 -20.85 -20.39
CA LYS A 27 19.12 -21.37 -20.38
C LYS A 27 20.16 -20.42 -19.75
N LYS A 28 19.84 -19.13 -19.56
CA LYS A 28 20.81 -18.10 -19.11
C LYS A 28 20.50 -17.46 -17.75
N ILE A 29 19.34 -17.76 -17.16
CA ILE A 29 18.97 -17.30 -15.80
C ILE A 29 19.55 -18.23 -14.69
N GLY A 30 20.21 -19.33 -15.06
CA GLY A 30 20.79 -20.29 -14.10
C GLY A 30 22.00 -19.79 -13.28
N GLU A 31 22.55 -18.59 -13.54
CA GLU A 31 23.84 -18.17 -12.94
C GLU A 31 23.85 -16.78 -12.27
N GLY A 32 22.71 -16.08 -12.22
CA GLY A 32 22.47 -15.00 -11.25
C GLY A 32 23.50 -13.86 -11.14
N ARG A 33 24.22 -13.44 -12.19
CA ARG A 33 25.11 -12.25 -12.16
C ARG A 33 25.13 -11.49 -13.50
N CYS A 34 25.25 -10.15 -13.46
CA CYS A 34 25.49 -9.30 -14.64
C CYS A 34 26.58 -8.24 -14.38
N TYR A 35 27.70 -8.35 -15.09
CA TYR A 35 28.93 -7.56 -14.92
C TYR A 35 28.76 -6.07 -15.27
N VAL A 36 29.45 -5.19 -14.50
CA VAL A 36 29.72 -3.80 -14.89
C VAL A 36 31.22 -3.56 -14.67
N GLY A 37 31.98 -3.35 -15.75
CA GLY A 37 33.37 -2.89 -15.69
C GLY A 37 33.45 -1.42 -16.05
N ASP A 38 34.21 -0.55 -15.40
CA ASP A 38 35.17 -0.71 -14.30
C ASP A 38 34.71 0.08 -13.07
N GLY A 39 34.67 -0.56 -11.89
CA GLY A 39 34.60 0.14 -10.59
C GLY A 39 33.64 -0.36 -9.50
N GLY A 40 32.84 -1.42 -9.70
CA GLY A 40 32.16 -2.16 -8.61
C GLY A 40 30.62 -2.13 -8.57
N TRP A 41 30.05 -3.06 -7.79
CA TRP A 41 28.62 -3.44 -7.75
C TRP A 41 27.82 -2.69 -6.66
N LYS A 42 26.71 -2.01 -7.01
CA LYS A 42 25.77 -1.41 -6.02
C LYS A 42 24.28 -1.47 -6.45
N LYS A 43 23.37 -1.56 -5.46
CA LYS A 43 21.90 -1.68 -5.56
C LYS A 43 21.14 -0.36 -5.28
N LYS A 44 19.87 -0.31 -5.74
CA LYS A 44 18.75 0.65 -5.52
C LYS A 44 18.64 1.77 -6.59
N GLY A 45 17.47 2.20 -7.08
CA GLY A 45 16.05 1.85 -6.94
C GLY A 45 15.20 3.00 -7.55
N ALA A 46 14.05 2.75 -8.20
CA ALA A 46 12.88 3.66 -8.33
C ALA A 46 11.85 3.22 -9.40
N PHE A 47 10.77 2.55 -8.97
CA PHE A 47 9.53 2.29 -9.73
C PHE A 47 8.39 3.18 -9.19
N CYS A 48 7.64 3.86 -10.07
CA CYS A 48 6.25 4.30 -9.86
C CYS A 48 5.78 5.04 -11.13
N CYS A 49 4.52 4.91 -11.51
CA CYS A 49 3.80 5.55 -12.64
C CYS A 49 3.56 4.72 -13.92
N ALA A 50 3.85 3.42 -13.94
CA ALA A 50 3.47 2.55 -15.08
C ALA A 50 2.39 1.50 -14.74
N HIS A 51 1.73 1.64 -13.58
CA HIS A 51 0.81 0.64 -13.02
C HIS A 51 -0.63 0.75 -13.53
N THR A 52 -1.00 1.82 -14.23
CA THR A 52 -2.41 2.13 -14.52
C THR A 52 -2.97 1.44 -15.77
N VAL A 53 -2.13 0.96 -16.69
CA VAL A 53 -2.59 0.50 -18.03
C VAL A 53 -2.58 -1.02 -18.20
N LEU A 54 -1.83 -1.77 -17.36
CA LEU A 54 -1.59 -3.20 -17.59
C LEU A 54 -2.22 -4.15 -16.56
N GLU A 55 -2.94 -3.65 -15.56
CA GLU A 55 -3.69 -4.49 -14.60
C GLU A 55 -5.16 -4.74 -14.97
N MET A 56 -5.67 -4.16 -16.08
CA MET A 56 -7.11 -4.18 -16.35
C MET A 56 -7.63 -5.31 -17.26
N ASN A 57 -6.82 -6.31 -17.62
CA ASN A 57 -7.27 -7.47 -18.43
C ASN A 57 -8.15 -7.11 -19.64
N TYR A 58 -7.89 -5.96 -20.28
CA TYR A 58 -8.66 -5.53 -21.44
C TYR A 58 -8.46 -6.53 -22.59
N THR A 59 -9.56 -6.95 -23.21
CA THR A 59 -9.49 -7.65 -24.49
C THR A 59 -9.00 -6.69 -25.57
N GLU A 60 -8.43 -7.21 -26.66
CA GLU A 60 -7.92 -6.40 -27.79
C GLU A 60 -9.00 -5.44 -28.33
N GLN A 61 -10.26 -5.86 -28.33
CA GLN A 61 -11.41 -5.04 -28.73
C GLN A 61 -11.72 -3.92 -27.73
N GLN A 62 -11.63 -4.17 -26.42
CA GLN A 62 -11.81 -3.16 -25.39
C GLN A 62 -10.68 -2.12 -25.40
N LEU A 63 -9.44 -2.58 -25.62
CA LEU A 63 -8.29 -1.69 -25.75
C LEU A 63 -8.43 -0.79 -26.98
N THR A 64 -8.89 -1.36 -28.10
CA THR A 64 -9.12 -0.61 -29.34
C THR A 64 -10.24 0.43 -29.16
N ALA A 65 -11.36 0.05 -28.55
CA ALA A 65 -12.47 0.97 -28.27
C ALA A 65 -12.04 2.14 -27.37
N ALA A 66 -11.30 1.87 -26.29
CA ALA A 66 -10.85 2.88 -25.34
C ALA A 66 -9.77 3.83 -25.92
N VAL A 67 -8.96 3.34 -26.86
CA VAL A 67 -8.00 4.17 -27.61
C VAL A 67 -8.72 5.08 -28.61
N VAL A 68 -9.73 4.55 -29.30
CA VAL A 68 -10.53 5.28 -30.29
C VAL A 68 -11.45 6.32 -29.63
N SER A 69 -11.96 6.06 -28.42
CA SER A 69 -12.78 7.00 -27.64
C SER A 69 -11.99 8.11 -26.94
N HIS A 70 -10.64 8.09 -27.02
CA HIS A 70 -9.73 9.00 -26.32
C HIS A 70 -9.76 8.92 -24.78
N GLU A 71 -10.47 7.96 -24.18
CA GLU A 71 -10.65 7.85 -22.73
C GLU A 71 -9.37 7.45 -21.97
N LEU A 72 -8.42 6.80 -22.65
CA LEU A 72 -7.12 6.39 -22.08
C LEU A 72 -5.94 7.24 -22.58
N ARG A 73 -6.19 8.34 -23.31
CA ARG A 73 -5.13 9.18 -23.85
C ARG A 73 -4.57 10.08 -22.73
N PRO A 74 -3.27 9.99 -22.38
CA PRO A 74 -2.69 10.90 -21.41
C PRO A 74 -2.73 12.34 -21.96
N VAL A 75 -3.18 13.29 -21.13
CA VAL A 75 -3.09 14.71 -21.45
C VAL A 75 -1.61 15.09 -21.51
N LEU A 76 -1.13 15.45 -22.69
CA LEU A 76 0.27 15.83 -22.89
C LEU A 76 0.45 17.28 -22.42
N ALA A 77 1.50 17.52 -21.64
CA ALA A 77 1.93 18.85 -21.22
C ALA A 77 2.20 19.76 -22.44
N THR A 78 1.77 21.02 -22.37
CA THR A 78 2.03 22.05 -23.39
C THR A 78 3.52 22.43 -23.43
N GLU A 79 3.96 23.03 -24.55
CA GLU A 79 5.37 23.34 -24.86
C GLU A 79 6.09 24.18 -23.77
N ASP A 80 5.31 24.83 -22.92
CA ASP A 80 5.72 25.70 -21.80
C ASP A 80 6.55 24.97 -20.71
N LEU A 81 6.52 23.63 -20.69
CA LEU A 81 7.24 22.78 -19.72
C LEU A 81 8.62 22.29 -20.23
N GLY A 82 9.13 22.84 -21.33
CA GLY A 82 10.49 22.55 -21.83
C GLY A 82 10.66 21.15 -22.43
N ILE A 83 9.56 20.51 -22.83
CA ILE A 83 9.58 19.20 -23.48
C ILE A 83 10.00 19.37 -24.96
N PRO A 84 10.94 18.56 -25.49
CA PRO A 84 11.29 18.62 -26.90
C PRO A 84 10.06 18.37 -27.79
N SER A 85 9.74 19.28 -28.71
CA SER A 85 8.60 19.19 -29.64
C SER A 85 8.60 17.89 -30.46
N ARG A 86 9.79 17.34 -30.74
CA ARG A 86 9.98 16.04 -31.39
C ARG A 86 9.47 14.84 -30.56
N LEU A 87 9.58 14.90 -29.23
CA LEU A 87 9.07 13.88 -28.32
C LEU A 87 7.53 13.90 -28.28
N LEU A 88 6.93 15.09 -28.24
CA LEU A 88 5.48 15.27 -28.32
C LEU A 88 4.91 14.76 -29.65
N SER A 89 5.59 15.06 -30.77
CA SER A 89 5.23 14.54 -32.09
C SER A 89 5.30 13.00 -32.16
N MET A 90 6.35 12.40 -31.58
CA MET A 90 6.52 10.95 -31.55
C MET A 90 5.44 10.26 -30.71
N ILE A 91 5.14 10.79 -29.51
CA ILE A 91 4.07 10.25 -28.67
C ILE A 91 2.74 10.31 -29.42
N ASN A 92 2.40 11.44 -30.05
CA ASN A 92 1.16 11.55 -30.83
C ASN A 92 1.07 10.53 -31.98
N LYS A 93 2.17 10.22 -32.67
CA LYS A 93 2.19 9.19 -33.72
C LYS A 93 2.00 7.77 -33.19
N CYS A 94 2.48 7.47 -31.98
CA CYS A 94 2.24 6.18 -31.33
C CYS A 94 0.76 5.93 -31.00
N TRP A 95 -0.04 6.99 -30.87
CA TRP A 95 -1.47 6.95 -30.59
C TRP A 95 -2.34 7.22 -31.83
N ASP A 96 -1.81 7.06 -33.04
CA ASP A 96 -2.58 7.25 -34.27
C ASP A 96 -3.75 6.24 -34.34
N GLY A 97 -4.93 6.72 -34.71
CA GLY A 97 -6.14 5.89 -34.83
C GLY A 97 -6.01 4.81 -35.90
N ASN A 98 -5.16 5.01 -36.90
CA ASN A 98 -4.83 4.03 -37.93
C ASN A 98 -3.54 3.27 -37.56
N PRO A 99 -3.59 1.94 -37.33
CA PRO A 99 -2.43 1.14 -36.96
C PRO A 99 -1.24 1.25 -37.93
N ASN A 100 -1.49 1.47 -39.21
CA ASN A 100 -0.46 1.55 -40.24
C ASN A 100 0.36 2.85 -40.19
N ASN A 101 -0.14 3.88 -39.50
CA ASN A 101 0.55 5.16 -39.32
C ASN A 101 1.42 5.18 -38.05
N ARG A 102 1.32 4.14 -37.22
CA ARG A 102 2.09 4.06 -35.97
C ARG A 102 3.53 3.66 -36.28
N PRO A 103 4.52 4.30 -35.64
CA PRO A 103 5.92 3.99 -35.87
C PRO A 103 6.25 2.58 -35.38
N THR A 104 7.15 1.92 -36.10
CA THR A 104 7.72 0.62 -35.72
C THR A 104 8.66 0.77 -34.51
N PHE A 105 8.97 -0.35 -33.85
CA PHE A 105 9.84 -0.34 -32.68
C PHE A 105 11.22 0.27 -32.97
N ASP A 106 11.83 -0.08 -34.10
CA ASP A 106 13.15 0.43 -34.49
C ASP A 106 13.13 1.94 -34.78
N GLU A 107 12.03 2.45 -35.34
CA GLU A 107 11.83 3.89 -35.56
C GLU A 107 11.68 4.67 -34.26
N ILE A 108 10.97 4.11 -33.27
CA ILE A 108 10.84 4.71 -31.93
C ILE A 108 12.19 4.78 -31.24
N VAL A 109 12.98 3.71 -31.28
CA VAL A 109 14.31 3.67 -30.66
C VAL A 109 15.23 4.70 -31.31
N LYS A 110 15.26 4.75 -32.64
CA LYS A 110 16.10 5.70 -33.39
C LYS A 110 15.74 7.16 -33.10
N GLU A 111 14.44 7.48 -33.02
CA GLU A 111 13.99 8.84 -32.68
C GLU A 111 14.31 9.22 -31.23
N LEU A 112 14.17 8.28 -30.29
CA LEU A 112 14.57 8.51 -28.90
C LEU A 112 16.08 8.79 -28.81
N ASP A 113 16.93 8.00 -29.48
CA ASP A 113 18.37 8.20 -29.44
C ASP A 113 18.78 9.60 -29.93
N LEU A 114 18.15 10.10 -31.01
CA LEU A 114 18.36 11.46 -31.52
C LEU A 114 17.95 12.55 -30.52
N ILE A 115 16.81 12.38 -29.84
CA ILE A 115 16.33 13.33 -28.82
C ILE A 115 17.31 13.36 -27.64
N LEU A 116 17.82 12.20 -27.26
CA LEU A 116 18.72 12.03 -26.12
C LEU A 116 20.11 12.63 -26.39
N GLU A 117 20.64 12.51 -27.61
CA GLU A 117 21.87 13.19 -28.03
C GLU A 117 21.70 14.72 -28.00
N HIS A 118 20.59 15.25 -28.53
CA HIS A 118 20.32 16.69 -28.51
C HIS A 118 20.21 17.25 -27.09
N CYS A 119 19.67 16.49 -26.15
CA CYS A 119 19.59 16.87 -24.74
C CYS A 119 20.95 16.84 -24.02
N LYS A 120 21.91 16.04 -24.48
CA LYS A 120 23.28 16.00 -23.95
C LYS A 120 24.07 17.24 -24.40
N LEU A 121 23.95 17.61 -25.68
CA LEU A 121 24.64 18.77 -26.25
C LEU A 121 24.20 20.10 -25.59
N LYS A 122 22.90 20.28 -25.32
CA LYS A 122 22.39 21.46 -24.59
C LYS A 122 22.96 21.60 -23.18
N LYS A 123 23.23 20.48 -22.50
CA LYS A 123 23.82 20.50 -21.15
C LYS A 123 25.30 20.86 -21.14
N GLU A 124 26.02 20.63 -22.23
CA GLU A 124 27.44 20.98 -22.36
C GLU A 124 27.64 22.46 -22.70
N GLU A 125 26.71 23.09 -23.45
CA GLU A 125 26.73 24.54 -23.71
C GLU A 125 26.46 25.38 -22.44
N ASP A 126 25.58 24.92 -21.54
CA ASP A 126 25.26 25.63 -20.29
C ASP A 126 26.40 25.61 -19.25
N ILE A 127 27.41 24.74 -19.41
CA ILE A 127 28.53 24.60 -18.45
C ILE A 127 29.67 25.59 -18.77
N TYR A 128 29.76 26.13 -19.99
CA TYR A 128 30.89 26.95 -20.43
C TYR A 128 30.74 28.46 -20.27
N VAL A 129 29.65 28.95 -19.67
CA VAL A 129 29.44 30.39 -19.47
C VAL A 129 29.17 30.73 -18.01
N ARG A 130 30.23 31.06 -17.24
CA ARG A 130 30.26 32.03 -16.11
C ARG A 130 31.73 32.38 -15.78
N PRO A 131 32.06 33.51 -15.11
CA PRO A 131 31.20 34.55 -14.50
C PRO A 131 31.65 36.02 -14.76
N VAL A 132 30.80 37.00 -14.46
CA VAL A 132 31.27 38.33 -14.01
C VAL A 132 30.42 38.81 -12.82
N ASN A 133 31.12 39.21 -11.75
CA ASN A 133 30.61 39.81 -10.52
C ASN A 133 30.09 41.24 -10.74
N LEU A 134 29.07 41.64 -9.98
CA LEU A 134 28.91 43.03 -9.51
C LEU A 134 28.03 43.07 -8.26
N HIS A 135 28.62 43.58 -7.17
CA HIS A 135 27.94 44.09 -5.98
C HIS A 135 27.08 45.31 -6.32
N VAL A 136 25.97 45.54 -5.61
CA VAL A 136 25.58 46.80 -4.91
C VAL A 136 24.28 46.56 -4.10
N ASP A 137 24.38 46.85 -2.80
CA ASP A 137 23.44 47.38 -1.78
C ASP A 137 21.97 46.90 -1.56
N GLN A 138 21.69 46.71 -0.27
CA GLN A 138 20.39 46.63 0.44
C GLN A 138 19.74 48.03 0.61
N PRO A 139 18.43 48.22 0.99
CA PRO A 139 17.71 47.48 2.05
C PRO A 139 16.18 47.22 1.93
N VAL A 140 15.77 46.14 2.63
CA VAL A 140 14.55 45.87 3.44
C VAL A 140 13.17 46.39 2.97
N ASP A 141 12.25 45.48 2.63
CA ASP A 141 10.99 45.28 3.39
C ASP A 141 10.35 43.90 3.11
N ASN A 142 9.60 43.43 4.08
CA ASN A 142 8.96 42.14 4.28
C ASN A 142 8.12 41.65 3.10
N THR A 143 8.16 40.33 2.84
CA THR A 143 7.08 39.34 3.01
C THR A 143 7.39 38.11 2.14
N GLU A 144 7.08 36.92 2.67
CA GLU A 144 6.88 35.64 1.97
C GLU A 144 8.01 34.57 1.92
N HIS A 145 7.53 33.34 2.18
CA HIS A 145 8.06 32.03 1.82
C HIS A 145 9.24 31.43 2.61
N LEU A 146 8.91 30.90 3.79
CA LEU A 146 9.56 29.69 4.30
C LEU A 146 9.11 28.47 3.47
N GLN A 147 9.92 28.09 2.47
CA GLN A 147 9.89 26.77 1.89
C GLN A 147 11.28 26.15 1.92
N ALA A 148 11.30 24.85 2.19
CA ALA A 148 12.35 23.88 1.92
C ALA A 148 13.56 23.83 2.88
N TYR A 149 13.45 22.94 3.87
CA TYR A 149 14.41 21.83 4.04
C TYR A 149 13.75 20.71 4.86
N GLN A 150 12.85 19.96 4.24
CA GLN A 150 12.44 18.63 4.72
C GLN A 150 13.02 17.61 3.74
N GLU A 151 14.19 17.07 4.07
CA GLU A 151 14.51 15.73 3.59
C GLU A 151 13.39 14.81 4.08
N SER A 152 12.63 14.24 3.15
CA SER A 152 11.50 13.35 3.43
C SER A 152 11.97 12.19 4.29
N PHE A 153 11.71 12.29 5.59
CA PHE A 153 12.00 11.24 6.54
C PHE A 153 11.06 10.06 6.24
N SER A 154 11.54 9.09 5.48
CA SER A 154 10.74 7.96 5.00
C SER A 154 10.53 6.95 6.13
N TRP A 155 9.39 7.05 6.83
CA TRP A 155 9.01 6.15 7.93
C TRP A 155 8.87 4.71 7.46
N SER A 156 8.37 4.51 6.23
CA SER A 156 8.30 3.20 5.58
C SER A 156 9.65 2.47 5.55
N THR A 157 10.74 3.15 5.20
CA THR A 157 12.08 2.54 5.12
C THR A 157 12.56 2.06 6.50
N ARG A 158 12.17 2.75 7.58
CA ARG A 158 12.57 2.37 8.96
C ARG A 158 11.86 1.12 9.45
N GLY A 159 10.60 0.91 9.05
CA GLY A 159 9.85 -0.31 9.37
C GLY A 159 10.53 -1.59 8.84
N GLU A 160 11.28 -1.49 7.73
CA GLU A 160 12.03 -2.62 7.15
C GLU A 160 13.25 -3.05 8.01
N HIS A 161 13.81 -2.14 8.81
CA HIS A 161 15.06 -2.34 9.56
C HIS A 161 14.90 -3.14 10.87
N LEU A 162 13.68 -3.51 11.27
CA LEU A 162 13.43 -4.40 12.41
C LEU A 162 14.01 -5.81 12.23
N THR A 163 14.46 -6.13 11.02
CA THR A 163 15.09 -7.39 10.63
C THR A 163 16.57 -7.49 10.99
N ALA A 164 17.24 -6.40 11.37
CA ALA A 164 18.71 -6.33 11.36
C ALA A 164 19.44 -6.73 12.66
N THR A 165 18.74 -7.05 13.76
CA THR A 165 19.42 -7.21 15.08
C THR A 165 19.43 -8.61 15.68
N SER A 166 18.89 -9.65 15.04
CA SER A 166 19.02 -11.02 15.55
C SER A 166 18.77 -12.05 14.44
N ALA A 167 19.79 -12.39 13.67
CA ALA A 167 19.77 -13.57 12.80
C ALA A 167 21.12 -14.27 12.86
N ASN A 168 21.36 -14.96 13.99
CA ASN A 168 22.26 -16.11 14.02
C ASN A 168 21.38 -17.36 14.19
N ASN A 169 21.64 -18.34 13.33
CA ASN A 169 21.15 -19.73 13.32
C ASN A 169 19.74 -20.01 12.77
N SER A 170 19.71 -20.27 11.45
CA SER A 170 19.46 -21.58 10.81
C SER A 170 18.44 -22.60 11.36
N ASP A 171 17.46 -22.23 12.17
CA ASP A 171 16.35 -23.14 12.51
C ASP A 171 15.04 -22.65 11.88
N LEU A 172 14.97 -22.80 10.56
CA LEU A 172 13.77 -22.64 9.77
C LEU A 172 12.79 -23.77 10.13
N ILE A 173 11.61 -23.38 10.60
CA ILE A 173 10.36 -24.16 10.58
C ILE A 173 10.56 -25.60 11.10
N THR A 174 10.41 -25.78 12.41
CA THR A 174 9.90 -27.08 12.86
C THR A 174 8.48 -27.17 12.33
N THR A 175 8.31 -27.88 11.22
CA THR A 175 7.01 -28.29 10.70
C THR A 175 6.23 -28.83 11.88
N CYS A 176 5.25 -28.06 12.38
CA CYS A 176 4.27 -28.63 13.26
C CYS A 176 3.60 -29.75 12.45
N GLU A 177 3.88 -30.99 12.82
CA GLU A 177 3.31 -32.20 12.24
C GLU A 177 1.80 -32.25 12.53
N PHE A 178 1.04 -31.37 11.90
CA PHE A 178 -0.40 -31.46 11.84
C PHE A 178 -0.73 -32.38 10.67
N TYR A 179 -0.85 -33.67 10.97
CA TYR A 179 -1.24 -34.74 10.07
C TYR A 179 -2.26 -34.27 9.02
N ASP A 180 -1.90 -34.37 7.74
CA ASP A 180 -2.77 -34.14 6.59
C ASP A 180 -3.97 -35.09 6.65
N LYS A 181 -5.07 -34.60 7.23
CA LYS A 181 -6.37 -35.26 7.08
C LYS A 181 -6.93 -34.83 5.73
N PRO A 182 -7.24 -35.77 4.81
CA PRO A 182 -7.72 -35.48 3.46
C PRO A 182 -9.10 -34.80 3.39
N SER A 183 -9.70 -34.43 4.54
CA SER A 183 -10.99 -33.73 4.66
C SER A 183 -10.87 -32.25 5.03
N VAL A 184 -9.65 -31.68 5.11
CA VAL A 184 -9.46 -30.27 5.46
C VAL A 184 -9.72 -29.40 4.22
N TYR A 185 -10.68 -28.48 4.32
CA TYR A 185 -11.00 -27.50 3.28
C TYR A 185 -9.80 -26.58 3.03
N HIS A 186 -9.38 -26.40 1.78
CA HIS A 186 -8.32 -25.47 1.40
C HIS A 186 -8.92 -24.34 0.55
N PRO A 187 -8.92 -23.09 1.04
CA PRO A 187 -9.48 -21.97 0.29
C PRO A 187 -8.62 -21.65 -0.93
N ILE A 188 -9.26 -21.26 -2.03
CA ILE A 188 -8.56 -20.78 -3.23
C ILE A 188 -8.73 -19.27 -3.26
N LEU A 189 -7.62 -18.56 -3.07
CA LEU A 189 -7.66 -17.12 -2.86
C LEU A 189 -7.43 -16.32 -4.13
N SER A 190 -8.25 -15.29 -4.31
CA SER A 190 -7.97 -14.13 -5.17
C SER A 190 -8.30 -12.86 -4.39
N TRP A 191 -7.53 -11.80 -4.57
CA TRP A 191 -7.64 -10.60 -3.75
C TRP A 191 -7.48 -9.35 -4.60
N GLY A 192 -7.95 -8.23 -4.05
CA GLY A 192 -7.82 -6.91 -4.63
C GLY A 192 -8.01 -5.86 -3.55
N SER A 193 -7.41 -4.69 -3.76
CA SER A 193 -7.58 -3.57 -2.86
C SER A 193 -7.77 -2.27 -3.63
N TYR A 194 -8.38 -1.31 -2.94
CA TYR A 194 -8.51 0.05 -3.43
C TYR A 194 -8.41 1.01 -2.26
N ALA A 195 -7.73 2.12 -2.47
CA ALA A 195 -7.52 3.14 -1.47
C ALA A 195 -7.73 4.53 -2.09
N THR A 196 -8.37 5.43 -1.37
CA THR A 196 -8.63 6.81 -1.82
C THR A 196 -8.53 7.78 -0.65
N CYS A 197 -7.98 8.96 -0.94
CA CYS A 197 -7.90 10.07 0.02
C CYS A 197 -9.29 10.60 0.41
N GLY A 198 -10.32 10.29 -0.39
CA GLY A 198 -11.69 10.75 -0.15
C GLY A 198 -11.75 12.27 -0.12
N ARG A 199 -12.29 12.82 0.97
CA ARG A 199 -12.43 14.28 1.19
C ARG A 199 -11.36 14.88 2.10
N ARG A 200 -10.41 14.07 2.59
CA ARG A 200 -9.30 14.55 3.44
C ARG A 200 -8.25 15.25 2.58
N GLU A 201 -7.44 16.08 3.22
CA GLU A 201 -6.32 16.78 2.57
C GLU A 201 -5.11 15.87 2.31
N ALA A 202 -4.97 14.82 3.12
CA ALA A 202 -3.87 13.87 3.04
C ALA A 202 -4.40 12.43 3.14
N MET A 203 -3.65 11.50 2.53
CA MET A 203 -3.86 10.06 2.65
C MET A 203 -2.94 9.53 3.77
N GLU A 204 -3.53 9.26 4.93
CA GLU A 204 -2.87 8.71 6.11
C GLU A 204 -3.04 7.19 6.22
N ASP A 205 -4.06 6.66 5.54
CA ASP A 205 -4.30 5.23 5.32
C ASP A 205 -3.17 4.54 4.53
N THR A 206 -2.86 3.30 4.90
CA THR A 206 -2.04 2.40 4.08
C THR A 206 -2.39 0.94 4.31
N HIS A 207 -1.86 0.04 3.50
CA HIS A 207 -2.12 -1.40 3.61
C HIS A 207 -0.97 -2.24 3.07
N PHE A 208 -0.95 -3.53 3.44
CA PHE A 208 -0.11 -4.54 2.80
C PHE A 208 -0.94 -5.74 2.34
N ILE A 209 -0.43 -6.41 1.30
CA ILE A 209 -0.92 -7.69 0.81
C ILE A 209 0.28 -8.60 0.66
N LEU A 210 0.30 -9.71 1.39
CA LEU A 210 1.41 -10.66 1.43
C LEU A 210 0.89 -12.06 1.09
N PRO A 211 0.88 -12.44 -0.20
CA PRO A 211 0.20 -13.65 -0.65
C PRO A 211 1.00 -14.93 -0.44
N ARG A 212 2.25 -14.84 0.00
CA ARG A 212 3.10 -15.96 0.43
C ARG A 212 4.02 -15.48 1.53
N ILE A 213 3.75 -15.90 2.77
CA ILE A 213 4.67 -15.69 3.88
C ILE A 213 5.70 -16.83 3.89
N CYS A 214 6.99 -16.49 4.07
CA CYS A 214 8.09 -17.47 4.27
C CYS A 214 8.23 -18.52 3.16
N ASP A 215 7.84 -18.21 1.92
CA ASP A 215 7.79 -19.16 0.80
C ASP A 215 6.90 -20.40 1.03
N GLU A 216 6.11 -20.40 2.09
CA GLU A 216 5.16 -21.46 2.41
C GLU A 216 3.92 -21.36 1.53
N LYS A 217 3.42 -22.53 1.12
CA LYS A 217 2.13 -22.63 0.44
C LYS A 217 1.03 -22.45 1.48
N ASP A 218 -0.07 -21.82 1.08
CA ASP A 218 -1.28 -21.65 1.89
C ASP A 218 -1.14 -20.75 3.13
N VAL A 219 -0.17 -19.83 3.14
CA VAL A 219 -0.06 -18.79 4.15
C VAL A 219 -0.13 -17.39 3.53
N TYR A 220 -1.17 -16.65 3.89
CA TYR A 220 -1.48 -15.32 3.35
C TYR A 220 -1.65 -14.33 4.49
N ALA A 221 -1.19 -13.09 4.31
CA ALA A 221 -1.53 -12.01 5.22
C ALA A 221 -1.98 -10.75 4.48
N PHE A 222 -2.94 -10.07 5.08
CA PHE A 222 -3.49 -8.81 4.63
C PHE A 222 -3.57 -7.87 5.82
N GLY A 223 -3.35 -6.57 5.63
CA GLY A 223 -3.51 -5.63 6.72
C GLY A 223 -3.77 -4.21 6.25
N ILE A 224 -4.55 -3.47 7.03
CA ILE A 224 -4.90 -2.06 6.82
C ILE A 224 -4.49 -1.29 8.07
N PHE A 225 -3.95 -0.10 7.86
CA PHE A 225 -3.55 0.85 8.88
C PHE A 225 -4.19 2.18 8.57
N ASP A 226 -5.06 2.64 9.44
CA ASP A 226 -5.67 3.97 9.34
C ASP A 226 -4.87 4.93 10.21
N GLY A 227 -4.17 5.86 9.57
CA GLY A 227 -3.27 6.79 10.24
C GLY A 227 -4.02 8.00 10.78
N HIS A 228 -3.63 8.46 11.96
CA HIS A 228 -4.15 9.70 12.53
C HIS A 228 -3.02 10.54 13.14
N ARG A 229 -3.19 11.86 13.11
CA ARG A 229 -2.17 12.84 13.54
C ARG A 229 -0.88 12.70 12.71
N GLY A 230 -0.99 12.34 11.43
CA GLY A 230 0.10 12.04 10.51
C GLY A 230 0.15 10.57 10.08
N ALA A 231 0.54 10.33 8.83
CA ALA A 231 0.68 8.98 8.26
C ALA A 231 1.85 8.14 8.84
N ALA A 232 2.72 8.73 9.67
CA ALA A 232 4.01 8.14 10.05
C ALA A 232 3.89 6.76 10.73
N ALA A 233 2.93 6.60 11.66
CA ALA A 233 2.71 5.33 12.35
C ALA A 233 2.18 4.26 11.39
N ALA A 234 1.26 4.62 10.51
CA ALA A 234 0.68 3.73 9.50
C ALA A 234 1.73 3.30 8.47
N GLU A 235 2.52 4.24 7.94
CA GLU A 235 3.62 3.97 7.01
C GLU A 235 4.68 3.03 7.61
N PHE A 236 5.08 3.27 8.85
CA PHE A 236 6.02 2.41 9.55
C PHE A 236 5.43 1.00 9.74
N SER A 237 4.18 0.92 10.19
CA SER A 237 3.51 -0.34 10.51
C SER A 237 3.26 -1.22 9.30
N SER A 238 2.94 -0.63 8.14
CA SER A 238 2.76 -1.36 6.88
C SER A 238 4.01 -2.12 6.40
N ARG A 239 5.18 -1.77 6.92
CA ARG A 239 6.45 -2.46 6.65
C ARG A 239 6.90 -3.32 7.82
N ALA A 240 6.74 -2.82 9.05
CA ALA A 240 7.15 -3.50 10.26
C ALA A 240 6.34 -4.76 10.57
N VAL A 241 5.00 -4.68 10.53
CA VAL A 241 4.12 -5.82 10.82
C VAL A 241 4.42 -7.02 9.91
N PRO A 242 4.40 -6.89 8.56
CA PRO A 242 4.72 -8.03 7.71
C PRO A 242 6.17 -8.52 7.89
N ALA A 243 7.14 -7.63 8.14
CA ALA A 243 8.52 -8.03 8.40
C ALA A 243 8.66 -8.86 9.70
N VAL A 244 7.95 -8.49 10.78
CA VAL A 244 7.94 -9.27 12.03
C VAL A 244 7.25 -10.62 11.81
N LEU A 245 6.14 -10.66 11.07
CA LEU A 245 5.46 -11.92 10.72
C LEU A 245 6.35 -12.87 9.91
N GLN A 246 7.12 -12.35 8.96
CA GLN A 246 8.05 -13.14 8.15
C GLN A 246 9.27 -13.64 8.93
N THR A 247 9.75 -12.88 9.91
CA THR A 247 10.97 -13.23 10.68
C THR A 247 10.67 -14.10 11.89
N SER A 248 9.47 -14.02 12.47
CA SER A 248 9.11 -14.79 13.66
C SER A 248 8.89 -16.27 13.37
N GLY A 249 8.99 -16.71 12.11
CA GLY A 249 9.01 -18.12 11.69
C GLY A 249 7.84 -18.97 12.20
N PHE A 250 6.69 -18.34 12.51
CA PHE A 250 5.61 -18.90 13.32
C PHE A 250 6.12 -19.81 14.44
N MET A 251 7.20 -19.43 15.14
CA MET A 251 7.76 -20.18 16.27
C MET A 251 6.75 -20.14 17.43
N GLY A 252 5.65 -20.90 17.31
CA GLY A 252 4.47 -20.84 18.16
C GLY A 252 3.14 -20.84 17.38
N SER A 253 2.11 -20.20 17.97
CA SER A 253 0.77 -20.06 17.38
C SER A 253 0.72 -18.87 16.41
N PRO A 254 0.00 -18.97 15.28
CA PRO A 254 -0.29 -17.83 14.40
C PRO A 254 -0.88 -16.62 15.13
N ALA A 255 -1.71 -16.85 16.15
CA ALA A 255 -2.25 -15.80 17.00
C ALA A 255 -1.15 -15.06 17.77
N ASN A 256 -0.20 -15.79 18.36
CA ASN A 256 0.92 -15.19 19.09
C ASN A 256 1.85 -14.41 18.16
N ALA A 257 2.05 -14.89 16.93
CA ALA A 257 2.83 -14.18 15.93
C ALA A 257 2.20 -12.82 15.57
N LEU A 258 0.87 -12.75 15.47
CA LEU A 258 0.16 -11.48 15.27
C LEU A 258 0.28 -10.54 16.47
N VAL A 259 0.09 -11.03 17.70
CA VAL A 259 0.27 -10.23 18.93
C VAL A 259 1.69 -9.66 18.97
N GLU A 260 2.69 -10.50 18.75
CA GLU A 260 4.09 -10.10 18.77
C GLU A 260 4.40 -9.07 17.67
N ALA A 261 3.83 -9.25 16.47
CA ALA A 261 3.99 -8.30 15.38
C ALA A 261 3.48 -6.90 15.73
N PHE A 262 2.34 -6.78 16.41
CA PHE A 262 1.76 -5.50 16.80
C PHE A 262 2.57 -4.85 17.94
N ILE A 263 2.88 -5.62 18.99
CA ILE A 263 3.62 -5.12 20.17
C ILE A 263 5.06 -4.70 19.79
N ARG A 264 5.78 -5.51 19.00
CA ARG A 264 7.13 -5.16 18.53
C ARG A 264 7.10 -3.95 17.61
N THR A 265 6.11 -3.86 16.72
CA THR A 265 5.96 -2.71 15.82
C THR A 265 5.75 -1.43 16.61
N ASP A 266 4.87 -1.42 17.61
CA ASP A 266 4.64 -0.26 18.48
C ASP A 266 5.90 0.16 19.24
N ALA A 267 6.56 -0.79 19.90
CA ALA A 267 7.78 -0.51 20.65
C ALA A 267 8.89 0.05 19.75
N ALA A 268 9.03 -0.50 18.54
CA ALA A 268 10.00 -0.05 17.56
C ALA A 268 9.67 1.35 17.03
N PHE A 269 8.42 1.60 16.67
CA PHE A 269 7.97 2.89 16.17
C PHE A 269 8.21 4.00 17.19
N ARG A 270 7.79 3.79 18.44
CA ARG A 270 7.98 4.79 19.51
C ARG A 270 9.46 5.06 19.78
N LYS A 271 10.31 4.04 19.71
CA LYS A 271 11.77 4.21 19.82
C LYS A 271 12.34 5.05 18.67
N GLU A 272 11.93 4.78 17.43
CA GLU A 272 12.35 5.55 16.26
C GLU A 272 11.84 7.00 16.31
N LEU A 273 10.62 7.21 16.80
CA LEU A 273 10.01 8.52 17.03
C LEU A 273 10.78 9.33 18.08
N ASP A 274 11.14 8.72 19.20
CA ASP A 274 11.96 9.36 20.23
C ASP A 274 13.36 9.71 19.70
N SER A 275 13.98 8.82 18.92
CA SER A 275 15.26 9.10 18.28
C SER A 275 15.15 10.28 17.30
N TYR A 276 14.08 10.34 16.51
CA TYR A 276 13.82 11.45 15.59
C TYR A 276 13.65 12.80 16.31
N ARG A 277 12.86 12.83 17.39
CA ARG A 277 12.64 14.04 18.20
C ARG A 277 13.93 14.54 18.87
N LYS A 278 14.86 13.64 19.19
CA LYS A 278 16.18 13.99 19.78
C LYS A 278 17.19 14.46 18.74
N SER A 279 17.19 13.87 17.54
CA SER A 279 18.19 14.17 16.49
C SER A 279 17.91 15.48 15.78
N ASN A 280 16.63 15.81 15.61
CA ASN A 280 16.22 17.04 14.95
C ASN A 280 15.98 18.10 16.03
N ARG A 281 16.44 19.33 15.83
CA ARG A 281 15.99 20.51 16.61
C ARG A 281 14.52 20.83 16.29
N CYS A 282 13.64 19.82 16.33
CA CYS A 282 12.27 19.89 15.87
C CYS A 282 11.45 20.86 16.71
N ILE A 283 10.69 21.69 16.00
CA ILE A 283 9.75 22.67 16.54
C ILE A 283 8.48 21.97 17.06
N GLN A 284 8.19 20.73 16.61
CA GLN A 284 7.02 19.95 17.00
C GLN A 284 7.38 18.86 18.04
N LYS A 285 7.67 19.27 19.28
CA LYS A 285 7.88 18.31 20.38
C LYS A 285 6.62 17.52 20.72
N ASP A 286 5.44 18.06 20.40
CA ASP A 286 4.13 17.49 20.71
C ASP A 286 3.49 16.71 19.54
N TRP A 287 4.31 16.21 18.61
CA TRP A 287 3.83 15.41 17.48
C TRP A 287 3.87 13.91 17.82
N HIS A 288 2.70 13.33 18.13
CA HIS A 288 2.52 11.93 18.52
C HIS A 288 1.61 11.20 17.51
N PRO A 289 2.11 10.86 16.31
CA PRO A 289 1.35 10.10 15.31
C PRO A 289 0.93 8.72 15.84
N GLY A 290 -0.23 8.27 15.40
CA GLY A 290 -0.74 6.94 15.70
C GLY A 290 -1.45 6.34 14.49
N CYS A 291 -1.78 5.05 14.58
CA CYS A 291 -2.63 4.41 13.60
C CYS A 291 -3.44 3.28 14.23
N THR A 292 -4.63 3.06 13.69
CA THR A 292 -5.32 1.77 13.85
C THR A 292 -4.56 0.70 13.06
N ALA A 293 -4.82 -0.57 13.37
CA ALA A 293 -4.31 -1.66 12.59
C ALA A 293 -5.26 -2.86 12.66
N ILE A 294 -5.62 -3.38 11.48
CA ILE A 294 -6.26 -4.67 11.36
C ILE A 294 -5.44 -5.56 10.45
N ALA A 295 -5.19 -6.80 10.87
CA ALA A 295 -4.43 -7.78 10.08
C ALA A 295 -5.14 -9.13 10.09
N ALA A 296 -5.32 -9.71 8.90
CA ALA A 296 -5.82 -11.07 8.72
C ALA A 296 -4.65 -11.96 8.29
N LEU A 297 -4.43 -13.06 9.01
CA LEU A 297 -3.48 -14.11 8.69
C LEU A 297 -4.25 -15.40 8.41
N ILE A 298 -4.16 -15.89 7.18
CA ILE A 298 -4.75 -17.15 6.76
C ILE A 298 -3.64 -18.19 6.75
N VAL A 299 -3.82 -19.27 7.52
CA VAL A 299 -2.91 -20.43 7.57
C VAL A 299 -3.73 -21.67 7.26
N ARG A 300 -3.53 -22.23 6.07
CA ARG A 300 -4.32 -23.35 5.53
C ARG A 300 -5.82 -23.02 5.54
N ASN A 301 -6.59 -23.65 6.44
CA ASN A 301 -8.03 -23.51 6.55
C ASN A 301 -8.47 -22.65 7.74
N LYS A 302 -7.56 -21.93 8.38
CA LYS A 302 -7.86 -21.05 9.51
C LYS A 302 -7.54 -19.61 9.16
N ILE A 303 -8.38 -18.71 9.64
CA ILE A 303 -8.16 -17.27 9.58
C ILE A 303 -8.04 -16.72 11.00
N PHE A 304 -6.99 -15.94 11.22
CA PHE A 304 -6.71 -15.22 12.46
C PHE A 304 -6.81 -13.73 12.16
N VAL A 305 -7.64 -12.99 12.89
CA VAL A 305 -7.77 -11.53 12.72
C VAL A 305 -7.31 -10.84 13.98
N ALA A 306 -6.32 -9.96 13.85
CA ALA A 306 -5.82 -9.08 14.89
C ALA A 306 -6.34 -7.66 14.66
N ASN A 307 -6.96 -7.04 15.66
CA ASN A 307 -7.46 -5.67 15.56
C ASN A 307 -6.98 -4.77 16.73
N VAL A 308 -6.56 -3.55 16.40
CA VAL A 308 -6.46 -2.39 17.30
C VAL A 308 -7.08 -1.18 16.60
N GLY A 309 -8.04 -0.52 17.24
CA GLY A 309 -8.81 0.58 16.64
C GLY A 309 -10.12 0.12 16.00
N ASP A 310 -10.61 0.89 15.04
CA ASP A 310 -11.95 0.79 14.42
C ASP A 310 -11.93 0.46 12.93
N CYS A 311 -10.77 0.11 12.37
CA CYS A 311 -10.75 -0.76 11.21
C CYS A 311 -11.53 -2.06 11.50
N ARG A 312 -12.21 -2.60 10.49
CA ARG A 312 -13.07 -3.78 10.67
C ARG A 312 -12.89 -4.82 9.57
N ALA A 313 -13.00 -6.09 9.97
CA ALA A 313 -13.00 -7.24 9.08
C ALA A 313 -14.29 -8.06 9.26
N ILE A 314 -14.88 -8.47 8.13
CA ILE A 314 -16.03 -9.36 8.08
C ILE A 314 -15.80 -10.49 7.07
N ILE A 315 -16.42 -11.64 7.29
CA ILE A 315 -16.51 -12.72 6.31
C ILE A 315 -17.96 -12.89 5.86
N CYS A 316 -18.16 -13.11 4.56
CA CYS A 316 -19.44 -13.52 4.01
C CYS A 316 -19.53 -15.04 4.03
N ARG A 317 -20.43 -15.58 4.85
CA ARG A 317 -20.71 -17.02 4.96
C ARG A 317 -22.15 -17.29 4.54
N ALA A 318 -22.35 -18.11 3.52
CA ALA A 318 -23.66 -18.43 2.95
C ALA A 318 -24.49 -17.16 2.71
N GLY A 319 -23.88 -16.14 2.12
CA GLY A 319 -24.52 -14.86 1.83
C GLY A 319 -24.76 -13.92 3.03
N ASN A 320 -24.29 -14.23 4.24
CA ASN A 320 -24.50 -13.44 5.46
C ASN A 320 -23.18 -12.89 6.04
N PRO A 321 -23.19 -11.69 6.66
CA PRO A 321 -21.98 -11.12 7.26
C PRO A 321 -21.73 -11.71 8.65
N ILE A 322 -20.50 -12.15 8.89
CA ILE A 322 -19.99 -12.55 10.20
C ILE A 322 -18.82 -11.64 10.55
N SER A 323 -18.91 -10.94 11.69
CA SER A 323 -17.82 -10.07 12.15
C SER A 323 -16.62 -10.89 12.62
N LEU A 324 -15.43 -10.53 12.14
CA LEU A 324 -14.15 -11.13 12.56
C LEU A 324 -13.36 -10.21 13.51
N SER A 325 -13.80 -8.97 13.69
CA SER A 325 -13.22 -8.02 14.65
C SER A 325 -14.32 -7.29 15.44
N LYS A 326 -13.90 -6.60 16.49
CA LYS A 326 -14.71 -5.62 17.22
C LYS A 326 -13.96 -4.30 17.22
N ASP A 327 -14.69 -3.22 17.00
CA ASP A 327 -14.11 -1.87 17.01
C ASP A 327 -13.73 -1.48 18.43
N HIS A 328 -12.54 -0.89 18.57
CA HIS A 328 -12.02 -0.39 19.84
C HIS A 328 -12.19 1.13 19.92
N VAL A 329 -13.40 1.57 20.27
CA VAL A 329 -13.79 2.98 20.35
C VAL A 329 -14.21 3.38 21.76
N ALA A 330 -14.01 4.65 22.13
CA ALA A 330 -14.32 5.14 23.48
C ALA A 330 -15.82 5.20 23.79
N SER A 331 -16.68 5.10 22.77
CA SER A 331 -18.13 4.93 22.95
C SER A 331 -18.47 3.55 23.52
N CYS A 332 -17.65 2.52 23.27
CA CYS A 332 -17.77 1.19 23.85
C CYS A 332 -17.50 1.24 25.37
N PRO A 333 -18.49 0.91 26.24
CA PRO A 333 -18.34 1.02 27.69
C PRO A 333 -17.17 0.20 28.25
N GLN A 334 -16.93 -1.01 27.74
CA GLN A 334 -15.87 -1.90 28.18
C GLN A 334 -14.48 -1.32 27.88
N GLU A 335 -14.29 -0.77 26.67
CA GLU A 335 -13.04 -0.12 26.30
C GLU A 335 -12.84 1.20 27.04
N ARG A 336 -13.90 2.00 27.23
CA ARG A 336 -13.84 3.23 28.02
C ARG A 336 -13.39 2.95 29.45
N GLU A 337 -13.97 1.94 30.09
CA GLU A 337 -13.58 1.59 31.46
C GLU A 337 -12.16 1.03 31.52
N ARG A 338 -11.72 0.25 30.52
CA ARG A 338 -10.34 -0.21 30.40
C ARG A 338 -9.36 0.98 30.34
N VAL A 339 -9.63 1.99 29.51
CA VAL A 339 -8.81 3.20 29.39
C VAL A 339 -8.71 3.93 30.73
N ILE A 340 -9.85 4.14 31.42
CA ILE A 340 -9.90 4.81 32.73
C ILE A 340 -9.10 4.03 33.78
N ARG A 341 -9.23 2.69 33.81
CA ARG A 341 -8.50 1.83 34.74
C ARG A 341 -6.99 1.85 34.54
N GLN A 342 -6.54 2.11 33.30
CA GLN A 342 -5.13 2.28 32.95
C GLN A 342 -4.63 3.72 33.18
N GLY A 343 -5.41 4.57 33.86
CA GLY A 343 -5.06 5.96 34.17
C GLY A 343 -5.31 6.95 33.05
N GLY A 344 -5.95 6.52 31.95
CA GLY A 344 -6.36 7.41 30.87
C GLY A 344 -7.58 8.25 31.25
N HIS A 345 -7.75 9.38 30.56
CA HIS A 345 -8.93 10.23 30.70
C HIS A 345 -9.81 10.10 29.47
N VAL A 346 -11.12 9.97 29.68
CA VAL A 346 -12.11 9.95 28.61
C VAL A 346 -13.15 11.01 28.89
N HIS A 347 -13.48 11.83 27.90
CA HIS A 347 -14.48 12.90 28.03
C HIS A 347 -15.40 12.91 26.81
N TRP A 348 -16.59 13.48 27.00
CA TRP A 348 -17.54 13.67 25.91
C TRP A 348 -17.16 14.92 25.12
N GLN A 349 -16.97 14.80 23.81
CA GLN A 349 -16.63 15.91 22.93
C GLN A 349 -17.12 15.62 21.52
N VAL A 350 -17.85 16.57 20.93
CA VAL A 350 -18.43 16.47 19.58
C VAL A 350 -19.09 15.12 19.39
N ASP A 351 -20.31 14.99 19.92
CA ASP A 351 -21.24 13.85 19.80
C ASP A 351 -20.77 12.43 20.21
N THR A 352 -19.52 12.27 20.66
CA THR A 352 -18.99 10.98 21.08
C THR A 352 -18.00 11.09 22.25
N TRP A 353 -17.61 9.94 22.79
CA TRP A 353 -16.55 9.82 23.80
C TRP A 353 -15.18 9.84 23.14
N ARG A 354 -14.23 10.55 23.74
CA ARG A 354 -12.87 10.73 23.21
C ARG A 354 -11.82 10.59 24.32
N VAL A 355 -10.65 10.07 23.97
CA VAL A 355 -9.54 9.74 24.88
C VAL A 355 -8.49 10.84 24.87
N GLY A 356 -8.11 11.30 26.06
CA GLY A 356 -7.01 12.23 26.29
C GLY A 356 -7.23 13.62 25.67
N LEU A 357 -6.29 14.54 25.92
CA LEU A 357 -6.31 15.88 25.35
C LEU A 357 -6.38 15.91 23.81
N PRO A 358 -5.75 14.97 23.06
CA PRO A 358 -5.87 14.92 21.59
C PRO A 358 -7.27 14.56 21.08
N ALA A 359 -8.20 14.18 21.97
CA ALA A 359 -9.58 13.82 21.64
C ALA A 359 -9.67 12.64 20.65
N LEU A 360 -8.92 11.56 20.91
CA LEU A 360 -8.89 10.38 20.05
C LEU A 360 -10.17 9.54 20.21
N GLN A 361 -10.78 9.07 19.12
CA GLN A 361 -11.99 8.25 19.19
C GLN A 361 -11.69 6.78 19.51
N VAL A 362 -10.56 6.27 19.03
CA VAL A 362 -10.11 4.90 19.29
C VAL A 362 -9.45 4.76 20.66
N THR A 363 -9.57 3.56 21.23
CA THR A 363 -8.99 3.19 22.53
C THR A 363 -7.77 2.28 22.41
N ARG A 364 -7.45 1.81 21.19
CA ARG A 364 -6.26 1.00 20.91
C ARG A 364 -5.64 1.45 19.59
N SER A 365 -4.32 1.51 19.53
CA SER A 365 -3.57 1.95 18.37
C SER A 365 -2.08 1.58 18.49
N ILE A 366 -1.38 1.56 17.36
CA ILE A 366 0.08 1.61 17.31
C ILE A 366 0.50 3.09 17.30
N GLY A 367 1.54 3.47 18.03
CA GLY A 367 1.94 4.89 18.14
C GLY A 367 1.25 5.58 19.32
N ASP A 368 0.76 6.81 19.18
CA ASP A 368 0.12 7.59 20.25
C ASP A 368 0.86 7.50 21.60
N ASP A 369 2.17 7.77 21.56
CA ASP A 369 3.05 7.55 22.71
C ASP A 369 2.69 8.41 23.92
N ASP A 370 2.02 9.54 23.71
CA ASP A 370 1.45 10.42 24.75
C ASP A 370 0.24 9.81 25.49
N LEU A 371 -0.40 8.78 24.92
CA LEU A 371 -1.58 8.13 25.49
C LEU A 371 -1.30 6.71 26.01
N LYS A 372 -0.05 6.25 25.94
CA LYS A 372 0.37 4.97 26.53
C LYS A 372 0.46 5.08 28.07
N PRO A 373 0.07 4.04 28.82
CA PRO A 373 -0.38 2.72 28.37
C PRO A 373 -1.90 2.63 28.12
N ALA A 374 -2.66 3.71 28.35
CA ALA A 374 -4.12 3.66 28.29
C ALA A 374 -4.66 3.32 26.89
N VAL A 375 -4.06 3.88 25.83
CA VAL A 375 -4.30 3.48 24.44
C VAL A 375 -3.33 2.36 24.06
N THR A 376 -3.71 1.10 24.22
CA THR A 376 -2.78 -0.04 24.05
C THR A 376 -2.57 -0.43 22.58
N ALA A 377 -1.39 -0.99 22.25
CA ALA A 377 -1.12 -1.63 20.97
C ALA A 377 -1.40 -3.15 20.98
N GLU A 378 -1.91 -3.68 22.09
CA GLU A 378 -2.26 -5.09 22.22
C GLU A 378 -3.54 -5.42 21.43
N PRO A 379 -3.45 -6.28 20.40
CA PRO A 379 -4.59 -6.58 19.55
C PRO A 379 -5.59 -7.53 20.22
N GLU A 380 -6.87 -7.36 19.92
CA GLU A 380 -7.85 -8.44 20.09
C GLU A 380 -7.68 -9.42 18.93
N ILE A 381 -7.52 -10.72 19.23
CA ILE A 381 -7.39 -11.78 18.23
C ILE A 381 -8.68 -12.60 18.16
N THR A 382 -9.17 -12.86 16.96
CA THR A 382 -10.17 -13.91 16.70
C THR A 382 -9.57 -15.02 15.85
N GLU A 383 -10.01 -16.26 16.07
CA GLU A 383 -9.65 -17.43 15.27
C GLU A 383 -10.94 -18.06 14.72
N ASN A 384 -10.99 -18.27 13.40
CA ASN A 384 -12.12 -18.92 12.75
C ASN A 384 -11.63 -20.01 11.80
N THR A 385 -12.35 -21.12 11.75
CA THR A 385 -12.13 -22.18 10.76
C THR A 385 -12.95 -21.86 9.51
N LEU A 386 -12.26 -21.81 8.37
CA LEU A 386 -12.85 -21.60 7.06
C LEU A 386 -13.57 -22.86 6.58
N CYS A 387 -14.71 -22.67 5.92
CA CYS A 387 -15.52 -23.72 5.33
C CYS A 387 -15.93 -23.37 3.88
N PRO A 388 -16.46 -24.33 3.10
CA PRO A 388 -16.88 -24.09 1.72
C PRO A 388 -17.95 -23.00 1.53
N ASP A 389 -18.71 -22.68 2.60
CA ASP A 389 -19.73 -21.64 2.59
C ASP A 389 -19.13 -20.23 2.75
N ASP A 390 -17.84 -20.12 3.06
CA ASP A 390 -17.13 -18.84 3.11
C ASP A 390 -16.81 -18.35 1.70
N GLU A 391 -17.46 -17.26 1.32
CA GLU A 391 -17.37 -16.73 -0.04
C GLU A 391 -16.23 -15.73 -0.17
N PHE A 392 -16.17 -14.76 0.74
CA PHE A 392 -15.18 -13.68 0.72
C PHE A 392 -14.98 -13.02 2.08
N LEU A 393 -13.76 -12.54 2.31
CA LEU A 393 -13.35 -11.65 3.39
C LEU A 393 -13.34 -10.20 2.88
N VAL A 394 -13.81 -9.27 3.71
CA VAL A 394 -13.69 -7.83 3.48
C VAL A 394 -13.03 -7.20 4.70
N MET A 395 -12.02 -6.37 4.46
CA MET A 395 -11.36 -5.54 5.48
C MET A 395 -11.40 -4.09 5.01
N ALA A 396 -11.69 -3.14 5.90
CA ALA A 396 -11.63 -1.72 5.55
C ALA A 396 -11.38 -0.81 6.76
N SER A 397 -10.93 0.43 6.50
CA SER A 397 -10.93 1.55 7.45
C SER A 397 -12.36 2.04 7.75
N ASP A 398 -12.49 2.85 8.82
CA ASP A 398 -13.77 3.39 9.28
C ASP A 398 -14.44 4.28 8.21
N GLY A 399 -13.66 4.89 7.30
CA GLY A 399 -14.16 5.63 6.15
C GLY A 399 -15.13 4.85 5.26
N LEU A 400 -15.08 3.51 5.26
CA LEU A 400 -16.14 2.65 4.69
C LEU A 400 -17.26 2.39 5.70
N TRP A 401 -16.90 1.93 6.90
CA TRP A 401 -17.83 1.37 7.89
C TRP A 401 -18.76 2.40 8.53
N ASP A 402 -18.40 3.67 8.51
CA ASP A 402 -19.20 4.78 9.02
C ASP A 402 -20.45 5.05 8.16
N VAL A 403 -20.42 4.68 6.88
CA VAL A 403 -21.47 5.00 5.90
C VAL A 403 -22.09 3.80 5.20
N ILE A 404 -21.48 2.61 5.33
CA ILE A 404 -21.97 1.36 4.73
C ILE A 404 -21.95 0.25 5.78
N SER A 405 -23.11 -0.36 6.02
CA SER A 405 -23.23 -1.50 6.94
C SER A 405 -22.66 -2.80 6.35
N SER A 406 -22.33 -3.78 7.21
CA SER A 406 -21.80 -5.08 6.77
C SER A 406 -22.74 -5.84 5.82
N THR A 407 -24.05 -5.70 6.00
CA THR A 407 -25.05 -6.30 5.09
C THR A 407 -25.04 -5.62 3.73
N GLU A 408 -24.92 -4.29 3.70
CA GLU A 408 -24.85 -3.54 2.45
C GLU A 408 -23.55 -3.83 1.68
N VAL A 409 -22.42 -3.98 2.37
CA VAL A 409 -21.15 -4.42 1.76
C VAL A 409 -21.34 -5.73 0.99
N ILE A 410 -22.01 -6.71 1.59
CA ILE A 410 -22.29 -7.98 0.93
C ILE A 410 -23.18 -7.80 -0.30
N ASN A 411 -24.23 -6.98 -0.20
CA ASN A 411 -25.13 -6.74 -1.33
C ASN A 411 -24.39 -6.04 -2.48
N ILE A 412 -23.56 -5.03 -2.18
CA ILE A 412 -22.74 -4.34 -3.18
C ILE A 412 -21.79 -5.33 -3.87
N ILE A 413 -21.10 -6.19 -3.12
CA ILE A 413 -20.22 -7.22 -3.73
C ILE A 413 -21.03 -8.19 -4.58
N LYS A 414 -22.21 -8.63 -4.13
CA LYS A 414 -23.11 -9.51 -4.89
C LYS A 414 -23.58 -8.88 -6.20
N ASP A 415 -23.75 -7.56 -6.24
CA ASP A 415 -24.17 -6.81 -7.42
C ASP A 415 -22.99 -6.27 -8.27
N THR A 416 -21.75 -6.58 -7.88
CA THR A 416 -20.54 -6.19 -8.62
C THR A 416 -19.97 -7.39 -9.36
N VAL A 417 -19.33 -7.14 -10.52
CA VAL A 417 -18.47 -8.13 -11.19
C VAL A 417 -17.56 -8.78 -10.17
N LYS A 418 -17.51 -10.12 -10.16
CA LYS A 418 -16.72 -10.88 -9.17
C LYS A 418 -15.23 -10.87 -9.54
N GLU A 419 -14.68 -9.67 -9.49
CA GLU A 419 -13.27 -9.34 -9.54
C GLU A 419 -12.96 -8.52 -8.26
N PRO A 420 -12.07 -9.00 -7.37
CA PRO A 420 -11.82 -8.36 -6.08
C PRO A 420 -11.39 -6.88 -6.15
N GLY A 421 -10.61 -6.49 -7.17
CA GLY A 421 -10.21 -5.10 -7.38
C GLY A 421 -11.39 -4.18 -7.69
N MET A 422 -12.31 -4.62 -8.56
CA MET A 422 -13.55 -3.92 -8.87
C MET A 422 -14.49 -3.85 -7.68
N CYS A 423 -14.58 -4.92 -6.89
CA CYS A 423 -15.37 -4.94 -5.66
C CYS A 423 -14.85 -3.92 -4.62
N SER A 424 -13.54 -3.94 -4.34
CA SER A 424 -12.92 -3.00 -3.40
C SER A 424 -13.06 -1.55 -3.86
N LYS A 425 -12.87 -1.28 -5.15
CA LYS A 425 -13.09 0.04 -5.74
C LYS A 425 -14.55 0.48 -5.64
N ARG A 426 -15.52 -0.38 -5.99
CA ARG A 426 -16.94 -0.05 -5.93
C ARG A 426 -17.39 0.29 -4.50
N LEU A 427 -16.93 -0.48 -3.52
CA LEU A 427 -17.19 -0.21 -2.10
C LEU A 427 -16.66 1.16 -1.66
N ALA A 428 -15.41 1.47 -1.98
CA ALA A 428 -14.82 2.75 -1.62
C ALA A 428 -15.52 3.93 -2.32
N THR A 429 -15.83 3.80 -3.61
CA THR A 429 -16.57 4.84 -4.35
C THR A 429 -17.97 5.06 -3.78
N GLU A 430 -18.69 3.98 -3.46
CA GLU A 430 -20.02 4.07 -2.84
C GLU A 430 -19.95 4.79 -1.48
N ALA A 431 -18.91 4.57 -0.67
CA ALA A 431 -18.73 5.29 0.58
C ALA A 431 -18.49 6.79 0.36
N VAL A 432 -17.70 7.17 -0.65
CA VAL A 432 -17.53 8.59 -1.04
C VAL A 432 -18.85 9.21 -1.48
N GLU A 433 -19.63 8.49 -2.30
CA GLU A 433 -20.95 8.91 -2.81
C GLU A 433 -21.95 9.11 -1.66
N ARG A 434 -21.91 8.25 -0.65
CA ARG A 434 -22.73 8.37 0.59
C ARG A 434 -22.23 9.42 1.57
N GLY A 435 -21.18 10.16 1.21
CA GLY A 435 -20.72 11.30 1.97
C GLY A 435 -19.70 10.97 3.06
N SER A 436 -18.98 9.84 2.95
CA SER A 436 -17.80 9.60 3.77
C SER A 436 -16.85 10.80 3.66
N LYS A 437 -16.32 11.20 4.82
CA LYS A 437 -15.43 12.34 4.97
C LYS A 437 -13.99 11.92 5.25
N ASP A 438 -13.71 10.63 5.20
CA ASP A 438 -12.42 10.08 5.61
C ASP A 438 -11.57 9.57 4.43
N ASN A 439 -10.34 9.17 4.74
CA ASN A 439 -9.60 8.21 3.93
C ASN A 439 -10.34 6.88 3.91
N ILE A 440 -10.24 6.17 2.79
CA ILE A 440 -10.95 4.90 2.63
C ILE A 440 -10.00 3.91 1.98
N THR A 441 -9.75 2.82 2.70
CA THR A 441 -8.99 1.67 2.20
C THR A 441 -9.83 0.42 2.36
N VAL A 442 -9.95 -0.36 1.29
CA VAL A 442 -10.74 -1.60 1.26
C VAL A 442 -9.88 -2.71 0.66
N ILE A 443 -9.85 -3.86 1.33
CA ILE A 443 -9.31 -5.12 0.80
C ILE A 443 -10.46 -6.12 0.69
N VAL A 444 -10.60 -6.74 -0.48
CA VAL A 444 -11.51 -7.86 -0.71
C VAL A 444 -10.69 -9.10 -1.05
N VAL A 445 -10.98 -10.22 -0.38
CA VAL A 445 -10.34 -11.52 -0.64
C VAL A 445 -11.43 -12.56 -0.86
N PHE A 446 -11.54 -13.08 -2.07
CA PHE A 446 -12.40 -14.22 -2.35
C PHE A 446 -11.77 -15.50 -1.84
N LEU A 447 -12.56 -16.32 -1.15
CA LEU A 447 -12.12 -17.53 -0.46
C LEU A 447 -12.45 -18.81 -1.26
N ARG A 448 -13.29 -18.66 -2.30
CA ARG A 448 -13.64 -19.71 -3.26
C ARG A 448 -13.27 -19.30 -4.70
N PRO A 449 -13.07 -20.28 -5.60
CA PRO A 449 -12.98 -20.00 -7.02
C PRO A 449 -14.22 -19.24 -7.51
N VAL A 450 -13.99 -18.23 -8.33
CA VAL A 450 -15.03 -17.51 -9.04
C VAL A 450 -15.11 -18.04 -10.46
N SER A 451 -16.31 -18.40 -10.90
CA SER A 451 -16.56 -18.87 -12.25
C SER A 451 -16.36 -17.76 -13.30
N THR A 452 -16.09 -18.14 -14.55
CA THR A 452 -15.98 -17.17 -15.65
C THR A 452 -17.27 -16.36 -15.85
N ALA A 453 -18.44 -16.95 -15.59
CA ALA A 453 -19.72 -16.26 -15.70
C ALA A 453 -19.89 -15.16 -14.64
N GLU A 454 -19.48 -15.44 -13.40
CA GLU A 454 -19.45 -14.47 -12.29
C GLU A 454 -18.47 -13.30 -12.54
N ARG A 455 -17.52 -13.43 -13.48
CA ARG A 455 -16.55 -12.38 -13.86
C ARG A 455 -16.99 -11.50 -15.03
N ILE A 456 -18.07 -11.85 -15.72
CA ILE A 456 -18.54 -11.16 -16.94
C ILE A 456 -19.88 -10.43 -16.69
N TYR A 457 -20.68 -10.92 -15.75
CA TYR A 457 -21.79 -10.19 -15.11
C TYR A 457 -21.25 -9.26 -14.04
#